data_AF-A0A542EQ34-F1
#
_entry.id   AF-A0A542EQ34-F1
#
_cell.length_a   1.000
_cell.length_b   1.000
_cell.length_c   1.000
_cell.angle_alpha   90.00
_cell.angle_beta   90.00
_cell.angle_gamma   90.00
#
_symmetry.space_group_name_H-M   'P 1'
#
loop_
_entity.id
_entity.type
_entity.pdbx_description
1 polymer ?
#
loop_
_entity_poly.entity_id
_entity_poly.type
_entity_poly.pdbx_seq_one_letter_code
_entity_poly.pdbx_strand_id
1 'polypeptide(L)'
;MRSEPVEVPGWILGVLGGVLFGVAMGAFIKHDGSSWTAAGVGVIVTGVPFGLAMGWWSARWRRGLKDAEGDISAEKARLAQRAATGGPAPEDDEVRSAALRIASRYLESYTGRTRWLFIIVPAAILLGTIAGAAGGSPWELLGAPVAAGLLYARWYWPRRLRRRIALLTEATPETRE
;
A
#
# COMPACT_ATOMS: atom_id res chain seq x y z
N MET A 1 -18.93 23.75 -7.96
CA MET A 1 -17.44 23.73 -7.96
C MET A 1 -16.97 22.36 -7.49
N ARG A 2 -16.52 21.48 -8.39
CA ARG A 2 -15.84 20.24 -8.01
C ARG A 2 -14.40 20.61 -7.72
N SER A 3 -13.96 20.51 -6.46
CA SER A 3 -12.55 20.66 -6.10
C SER A 3 -11.75 19.55 -6.78
N GLU A 4 -10.74 19.93 -7.55
CA GLU A 4 -9.78 18.94 -8.03
C GLU A 4 -9.09 18.33 -6.80
N PRO A 5 -9.00 17.00 -6.70
CA PRO A 5 -8.24 16.37 -5.64
C PRO A 5 -6.80 16.82 -5.79
N VAL A 6 -6.28 17.54 -4.78
CA VAL A 6 -4.88 17.97 -4.73
C VAL A 6 -4.02 16.71 -4.81
N GLU A 7 -3.38 16.49 -5.96
CA GLU A 7 -2.44 15.39 -6.12
C GLU A 7 -1.23 15.66 -5.23
N VAL A 8 -1.21 15.06 -4.05
CA VAL A 8 -0.07 15.15 -3.13
C VAL A 8 1.15 14.60 -3.86
N PRO A 9 2.24 15.35 -4.08
CA PRO A 9 3.44 14.84 -4.72
C PRO A 9 4.01 13.62 -3.99
N GLY A 10 4.52 12.64 -4.75
CA GLY A 10 5.03 11.39 -4.16
C GLY A 10 6.18 11.59 -3.16
N TRP A 11 6.95 12.68 -3.30
CA TRP A 11 8.02 13.02 -2.35
C TRP A 11 7.47 13.40 -0.97
N ILE A 12 6.27 13.99 -0.87
CA ILE A 12 5.65 14.34 0.41
C ILE A 12 5.32 13.08 1.20
N LEU A 13 4.79 12.04 0.53
CA LEU A 13 4.56 10.74 1.16
C LEU A 13 5.86 10.08 1.61
N GLY A 14 6.93 10.23 0.82
CA GLY A 14 8.27 9.77 1.20
C GLY A 14 8.79 10.48 2.45
N VAL A 15 8.73 11.81 2.50
CA VAL A 15 9.15 12.60 3.67
C VAL A 15 8.31 12.26 4.89
N LEU A 16 6.98 12.24 4.76
CA LEU A 16 6.08 11.97 5.88
C LEU A 16 6.28 10.55 6.42
N GLY A 17 6.42 9.56 5.53
CA GLY A 17 6.73 8.18 5.90
C GLY A 17 8.11 8.04 6.55
N GLY A 18 9.13 8.71 6.02
CA GLY A 18 10.48 8.71 6.56
C GLY A 18 10.59 9.36 7.93
N VAL A 19 9.91 10.49 8.15
CA VAL A 19 9.87 11.19 9.44
C VAL A 19 9.15 10.34 10.48
N LEU A 20 7.94 9.83 10.17
CA LEU A 20 7.19 9.00 11.11
C LEU A 20 7.97 7.73 11.48
N PHE A 21 8.56 7.07 10.50
CA PHE A 21 9.37 5.88 10.72
C PHE A 21 10.64 6.19 11.52
N GLY A 22 11.36 7.24 11.17
CA GLY A 22 12.56 7.68 11.86
C GLY A 22 12.28 8.00 13.33
N VAL A 23 11.21 8.77 13.61
CA VAL A 23 10.79 9.10 14.99
C VAL A 23 10.44 7.85 15.78
N ALA A 24 9.69 6.92 15.19
CA ALA A 24 9.36 5.64 15.84
C ALA A 24 10.64 4.84 16.18
N MET A 25 11.58 4.76 15.25
CA MET A 25 12.86 4.07 15.47
C MET A 25 13.74 4.78 16.52
N GLY A 26 13.79 6.12 16.50
CA GLY A 26 14.51 6.91 17.50
C GLY A 26 13.94 6.72 18.91
N ALA A 27 12.60 6.70 19.03
CA ALA A 27 11.92 6.41 20.29
C ALA A 27 12.22 4.99 20.80
N PHE A 28 12.22 4.00 19.90
CA PHE A 28 12.59 2.62 20.21
C PHE A 28 14.04 2.54 20.73
N ILE A 29 15.01 3.11 20.02
CA ILE A 29 16.43 3.15 20.43
C ILE A 29 16.59 3.84 21.79
N LYS A 30 15.85 4.93 22.03
CA LYS A 30 15.88 5.66 23.30
C LYS A 30 15.30 4.84 24.46
N HIS A 31 14.28 4.02 24.18
CA HIS A 31 13.64 3.15 25.18
C HIS A 31 14.60 2.07 25.70
N ASP A 32 15.51 1.57 24.85
CA ASP A 32 16.56 0.61 25.22
C ASP A 32 17.69 1.20 26.09
N GLY A 33 17.48 2.37 26.69
CA GLY A 33 18.46 3.05 27.54
C GLY A 33 19.57 3.78 26.80
N SER A 34 19.53 3.81 25.46
CA SER A 34 20.53 4.52 24.64
C SER A 34 20.49 6.05 24.86
N SER A 35 21.58 6.71 24.48
CA SER A 35 21.70 8.16 24.53
C SER A 35 20.77 8.86 23.52
N TRP A 36 20.42 10.11 23.80
CA TRP A 36 19.65 10.95 22.86
C TRP A 36 20.38 11.15 21.52
N THR A 37 21.73 11.18 21.54
CA THR A 37 22.54 11.23 20.33
C THR A 37 22.36 9.96 19.49
N ALA A 38 22.41 8.78 20.11
CA ALA A 38 22.20 7.51 19.41
C ALA A 38 20.78 7.42 18.82
N ALA A 39 19.76 7.89 19.57
CA ALA A 39 18.40 7.98 19.07
C ALA A 39 18.31 8.92 17.85
N GLY A 40 18.90 10.12 17.91
CA GLY A 40 18.92 11.08 16.81
C GLY A 40 19.63 10.54 15.55
N VAL A 41 20.76 9.87 15.72
CA VAL A 41 21.45 9.17 14.62
C VAL A 41 20.54 8.08 14.04
N GLY A 42 19.86 7.31 14.88
CA GLY A 42 18.90 6.30 14.48
C GLY A 42 17.77 6.86 13.61
N VAL A 43 17.19 8.02 13.97
CA VAL A 43 16.17 8.72 13.16
C VAL A 43 16.68 8.99 11.75
N ILE A 44 17.88 9.55 11.62
CA ILE A 44 18.43 9.94 10.31
C ILE A 44 18.78 8.70 9.49
N VAL A 45 19.51 7.76 10.08
CA VAL A 45 20.03 6.56 9.42
C VAL A 45 18.90 5.65 8.93
N THR A 46 17.78 5.59 9.66
CA THR A 46 16.64 4.73 9.27
C THR A 46 15.57 5.50 8.51
N GLY A 47 15.25 6.72 8.91
CA GLY A 47 14.17 7.53 8.35
C GLY A 47 14.46 8.02 6.93
N VAL A 48 15.68 8.48 6.64
CA VAL A 48 16.03 9.01 5.31
C VAL A 48 15.98 7.91 4.24
N PRO A 49 16.65 6.75 4.40
CA PRO A 49 16.56 5.68 3.41
C PRO A 49 15.13 5.14 3.23
N PHE A 50 14.38 5.02 4.34
CA PHE A 50 12.99 4.59 4.29
C PHE A 50 12.12 5.58 3.50
N GLY A 51 12.26 6.88 3.76
CA GLY A 51 11.53 7.91 3.06
C GLY A 51 11.84 7.95 1.56
N LEU A 52 13.11 7.81 1.19
CA LEU A 52 13.53 7.71 -0.22
C LEU A 52 12.95 6.46 -0.89
N ALA A 53 13.03 5.30 -0.24
CA ALA A 53 12.47 4.05 -0.76
C ALA A 53 10.95 4.16 -0.98
N MET A 54 10.23 4.74 -0.02
CA MET A 54 8.79 4.97 -0.12
C MET A 54 8.43 5.98 -1.21
N GLY A 55 9.19 7.07 -1.35
CA GLY A 55 9.01 8.06 -2.41
C GLY A 55 9.21 7.45 -3.80
N TRP A 56 10.29 6.68 -3.98
CA TRP A 56 10.57 5.97 -5.23
C TRP A 56 9.49 4.94 -5.56
N TRP A 57 9.08 4.14 -4.55
CA TRP A 57 8.01 3.16 -4.70
C TRP A 57 6.68 3.82 -5.09
N SER A 58 6.31 4.92 -4.43
CA SER A 58 5.09 5.68 -4.73
C SER A 58 5.11 6.26 -6.15
N ALA A 59 6.25 6.81 -6.58
CA ALA A 59 6.40 7.32 -7.95
C ALA A 59 6.32 6.19 -8.99
N ARG A 60 6.90 5.02 -8.71
CA ARG A 60 6.79 3.84 -9.58
C ARG A 60 5.35 3.32 -9.64
N TRP A 61 4.66 3.31 -8.51
CA TRP A 61 3.26 2.90 -8.41
C TRP A 61 2.32 3.81 -9.21
N ARG A 62 2.47 5.14 -9.06
CA ARG A 62 1.67 6.13 -9.81
C ARG A 62 1.88 6.01 -11.32
N ARG A 63 3.13 5.84 -11.76
CA ARG A 63 3.41 5.60 -13.19
C ARG A 63 2.70 4.35 -13.69
N GLY A 64 2.85 3.24 -12.98
CA GLY A 64 2.17 1.99 -13.36
C GLY A 64 0.64 2.05 -13.33
N LEU A 65 0.05 2.93 -12.52
CA LEU A 65 -1.39 3.20 -12.51
C LEU A 65 -1.81 4.02 -13.73
N LYS A 66 -1.08 5.10 -14.03
CA LYS A 66 -1.33 5.93 -15.21
C LYS A 66 -1.21 5.11 -16.51
N ASP A 67 -0.22 4.22 -16.57
CA ASP A 67 -0.05 3.29 -17.71
C ASP A 67 -1.24 2.33 -17.84
N ALA A 68 -1.84 1.90 -16.72
CA ALA A 68 -2.98 0.99 -16.72
C ALA A 68 -4.31 1.69 -17.08
N GLU A 69 -4.46 2.97 -16.74
CA GLU A 69 -5.60 3.80 -17.14
C GLU A 69 -5.68 3.94 -18.66
N GLY A 70 -4.54 4.20 -19.32
CA GLY A 70 -4.48 4.42 -20.76
C GLY A 70 -4.96 5.82 -21.16
N ASP A 71 -5.36 5.99 -22.42
CA ASP A 71 -5.75 7.30 -22.98
C ASP A 71 -7.25 7.61 -22.81
N ILE A 72 -7.74 7.45 -21.58
CA ILE A 72 -9.14 7.75 -21.22
C ILE A 72 -9.24 9.10 -20.51
N SER A 73 -10.41 9.72 -20.58
CA SER A 73 -10.65 10.98 -19.87
C SER A 73 -10.51 10.81 -18.35
N ALA A 74 -10.13 11.87 -17.63
CA ALA A 74 -9.94 11.82 -16.18
C ALA A 74 -11.21 11.39 -15.41
N GLU A 75 -12.40 11.69 -15.93
CA GLU A 75 -13.66 11.23 -15.34
C GLU A 75 -13.85 9.71 -15.51
N LYS A 76 -13.56 9.18 -16.71
CA LYS A 76 -13.56 7.74 -16.98
C LYS A 76 -12.49 7.02 -16.14
N ALA A 77 -11.30 7.60 -15.97
CA ALA A 77 -10.25 7.06 -15.13
C ALA A 77 -10.68 6.90 -13.67
N ARG A 78 -11.35 7.92 -13.09
CA ARG A 78 -11.89 7.85 -11.73
C ARG A 78 -12.98 6.78 -11.59
N LEU A 79 -13.86 6.66 -12.58
CA LEU A 79 -14.88 5.60 -12.63
C LEU A 79 -14.22 4.22 -12.72
N ALA A 80 -13.19 4.07 -13.56
CA ALA A 80 -12.42 2.85 -13.70
C ALA A 80 -11.70 2.46 -12.41
N GLN A 81 -11.05 3.40 -11.72
CA GLN A 81 -10.41 3.16 -10.41
C GLN A 81 -11.43 2.74 -9.33
N ARG A 82 -12.59 3.42 -9.29
CA ARG A 82 -13.68 3.07 -8.37
C ARG A 82 -14.20 1.66 -8.67
N ALA A 83 -14.42 1.36 -9.95
CA ALA A 83 -14.83 0.05 -10.40
C ALA A 83 -13.75 -1.03 -10.12
N ALA A 84 -12.46 -0.72 -10.22
CA ALA A 84 -11.39 -1.68 -9.94
C ALA A 84 -11.31 -2.10 -8.46
N THR A 85 -11.67 -1.19 -7.54
CA THR A 85 -11.52 -1.39 -6.08
C THR A 85 -12.79 -1.91 -5.38
N GLY A 86 -13.96 -1.77 -6.00
CA GLY A 86 -15.21 -2.35 -5.50
C GLY A 86 -16.49 -1.57 -5.76
N GLY A 87 -16.49 -0.59 -6.67
CA GLY A 87 -17.70 0.09 -7.13
C GLY A 87 -18.65 -0.80 -7.96
N PRO A 88 -19.74 -0.26 -8.51
CA PRO A 88 -20.55 -0.97 -9.50
C PRO A 88 -19.74 -1.31 -10.76
N ALA A 89 -20.16 -2.33 -11.52
CA ALA A 89 -19.56 -2.63 -12.81
C ALA A 89 -19.98 -1.54 -13.83
N PRO A 90 -19.05 -0.92 -14.58
CA PRO A 90 -19.40 0.10 -15.57
C PRO A 90 -20.10 -0.52 -16.79
N GLU A 91 -21.13 0.16 -17.31
CA GLU A 91 -21.78 -0.22 -18.57
C GLU A 91 -20.88 0.06 -19.77
N ASP A 92 -20.13 1.17 -19.76
CA ASP A 92 -19.17 1.53 -20.81
C ASP A 92 -17.99 0.53 -20.86
N ASP A 93 -17.82 -0.12 -22.00
CA ASP A 93 -16.78 -1.13 -22.26
C ASP A 93 -15.36 -0.55 -22.13
N GLU A 94 -15.17 0.73 -22.49
CA GLU A 94 -13.87 1.39 -22.38
C GLU A 94 -13.47 1.55 -20.90
N VAL A 95 -14.40 2.03 -20.07
CA VAL A 95 -14.22 2.19 -18.61
C VAL A 95 -14.02 0.83 -17.94
N ARG A 96 -14.75 -0.19 -18.39
CA ARG A 96 -14.64 -1.56 -17.87
C ARG A 96 -13.28 -2.18 -18.20
N SER A 97 -12.81 -2.02 -19.44
CA SER A 97 -11.48 -2.49 -19.85
C SER A 97 -10.37 -1.85 -19.01
N ALA A 98 -10.47 -0.54 -18.75
CA ALA A 98 -9.54 0.18 -17.90
C ALA A 98 -9.60 -0.30 -16.44
N ALA A 99 -10.80 -0.52 -15.90
CA ALA A 99 -10.98 -1.08 -14.55
C ALA A 99 -10.33 -2.46 -14.41
N LEU A 100 -10.44 -3.31 -15.44
CA LEU A 100 -9.82 -4.63 -15.47
C LEU A 100 -8.29 -4.54 -15.51
N ARG A 101 -7.71 -3.64 -16.33
CA ARG A 101 -6.27 -3.38 -16.36
C ARG A 101 -5.75 -2.90 -14.99
N ILE A 102 -6.44 -1.95 -14.36
CA ILE A 102 -6.09 -1.42 -13.04
C ILE A 102 -6.15 -2.52 -11.98
N ALA A 103 -7.24 -3.30 -11.94
CA ALA A 103 -7.41 -4.39 -10.97
C ALA A 103 -6.34 -5.49 -11.15
N SER A 104 -6.00 -5.81 -12.40
CA SER A 104 -4.95 -6.78 -12.73
C SER A 104 -3.58 -6.29 -12.31
N ARG A 105 -3.27 -5.00 -12.56
CA ARG A 105 -2.02 -4.37 -12.12
C ARG A 105 -1.89 -4.36 -10.60
N TYR A 106 -2.98 -4.12 -9.88
CA TYR A 106 -2.99 -4.28 -8.43
C TYR A 106 -2.74 -5.72 -8.01
N LEU A 107 -3.33 -6.71 -8.69
CA LEU A 107 -3.09 -8.12 -8.37
C LEU A 107 -1.63 -8.54 -8.61
N GLU A 108 -0.98 -8.03 -9.66
CA GLU A 108 0.44 -8.28 -9.96
C GLU A 108 1.38 -7.85 -8.83
N SER A 109 1.08 -6.71 -8.18
CA SER A 109 1.85 -6.25 -7.01
C SER A 109 1.79 -7.25 -5.86
N TYR A 110 0.73 -8.06 -5.82
CA TYR A 110 0.52 -9.10 -4.83
C TYR A 110 1.05 -10.48 -5.26
N THR A 111 1.64 -10.66 -6.44
CA THR A 111 2.13 -11.97 -6.91
C THR A 111 3.63 -12.01 -7.22
N GLY A 112 4.32 -10.88 -7.33
CA GLY A 112 5.75 -10.80 -7.68
C GLY A 112 6.75 -11.28 -6.60
N ARG A 113 8.04 -11.28 -6.95
CA ARG A 113 9.17 -11.74 -6.11
C ARG A 113 9.28 -11.02 -4.75
N THR A 114 8.86 -9.76 -4.70
CA THR A 114 8.81 -8.96 -3.47
C THR A 114 7.70 -9.39 -2.50
N ARG A 115 6.78 -10.27 -2.91
CA ARG A 115 5.71 -10.82 -2.05
C ARG A 115 6.24 -11.34 -0.73
N TRP A 116 7.34 -12.08 -0.78
CA TRP A 116 7.91 -12.70 0.42
C TRP A 116 8.42 -11.67 1.41
N LEU A 117 9.04 -10.58 0.94
CA LEU A 117 9.50 -9.49 1.82
C LEU A 117 8.31 -8.85 2.55
N PHE A 118 7.21 -8.59 1.85
CA PHE A 118 5.98 -8.04 2.44
C PHE A 118 5.23 -9.00 3.37
N ILE A 119 5.64 -10.27 3.47
CA ILE A 119 5.09 -11.24 4.41
C ILE A 119 6.07 -11.46 5.57
N ILE A 120 7.35 -11.70 5.25
CA ILE A 120 8.40 -12.00 6.22
C ILE A 120 8.63 -10.82 7.15
N VAL A 121 8.71 -9.58 6.64
CA VAL A 121 8.97 -8.41 7.48
C VAL A 121 7.84 -8.17 8.50
N PRO A 122 6.55 -8.10 8.11
CA PRO A 122 5.47 -7.99 9.09
C PRO A 122 5.38 -9.20 10.02
N ALA A 123 5.64 -10.42 9.55
CA ALA A 123 5.63 -11.60 10.41
C ALA A 123 6.75 -11.55 11.46
N ALA A 124 7.96 -11.11 11.08
CA ALA A 124 9.07 -10.92 12.01
C ALA A 124 8.76 -9.83 13.05
N ILE A 125 8.16 -8.71 12.62
CA ILE A 125 7.70 -7.66 13.54
C ILE A 125 6.67 -8.22 14.52
N LEU A 126 5.67 -8.96 14.01
CA LEU A 126 4.64 -9.56 14.87
C LEU A 126 5.24 -10.51 15.90
N LEU A 127 6.12 -11.42 15.48
CA LEU A 127 6.81 -12.35 16.39
C LEU A 127 7.68 -11.61 17.41
N GLY A 128 8.41 -10.58 16.98
CA GLY A 128 9.22 -9.74 17.87
C GLY A 128 8.38 -9.02 18.92
N THR A 129 7.26 -8.41 18.51
CA THR A 129 6.35 -7.71 19.43
C THR A 129 5.71 -8.65 20.45
N ILE A 130 5.40 -9.89 20.07
CA ILE A 130 4.84 -10.91 20.98
C ILE A 130 5.92 -11.39 21.96
N ALA A 131 7.13 -11.69 21.46
CA ALA A 131 8.24 -12.16 22.29
C ALA A 131 8.65 -11.10 23.32
N GLY A 132 8.71 -9.84 22.91
CA GLY A 132 9.07 -8.74 23.78
C GLY A 132 7.98 -8.38 24.80
N ALA A 133 6.70 -8.50 24.42
CA ALA A 133 5.59 -8.42 25.39
C ALA A 133 5.67 -9.50 26.48
N ALA A 134 6.13 -10.71 26.14
CA ALA A 134 6.39 -11.77 27.13
C ALA A 134 7.56 -11.43 28.06
N GLY A 135 8.44 -10.49 27.68
CA GLY A 135 9.52 -9.94 28.49
C GLY A 135 9.07 -8.90 29.53
N GLY A 136 7.78 -8.56 29.60
CA GLY A 136 7.20 -7.75 30.68
C GLY A 136 6.78 -6.33 30.31
N SER A 137 6.86 -5.94 29.03
CA SER A 137 6.40 -4.63 28.55
C SER A 137 5.17 -4.76 27.64
N PRO A 138 3.94 -4.51 28.14
CA PRO A 138 2.72 -4.59 27.34
C PRO A 138 2.68 -3.59 26.18
N TRP A 139 3.46 -2.50 26.26
CA TRP A 139 3.55 -1.48 25.22
C TRP A 139 4.16 -2.00 23.91
N GLU A 140 4.91 -3.09 23.98
CA GLU A 140 5.50 -3.72 22.79
C GLU A 140 4.45 -4.36 21.89
N LEU A 141 3.25 -4.63 22.41
CA LEU A 141 2.11 -5.09 21.61
C LEU A 141 1.58 -4.04 20.64
N LEU A 142 1.95 -2.75 20.76
CA LEU A 142 1.46 -1.71 19.84
C LEU A 142 1.82 -1.98 18.38
N GLY A 143 2.94 -2.68 18.12
CA GLY A 143 3.31 -3.08 16.76
C GLY A 143 2.49 -4.25 16.21
N ALA A 144 1.89 -5.08 17.08
CA ALA A 144 1.18 -6.29 16.68
C ALA A 144 -0.06 -6.01 15.82
N PRO A 145 -0.98 -5.07 16.15
CA PRO A 145 -2.11 -4.73 15.30
C PRO A 145 -1.71 -4.25 13.91
N VAL A 146 -0.64 -3.46 13.80
CA VAL A 146 -0.14 -2.95 12.52
C VAL A 146 0.39 -4.10 11.67
N ALA A 147 1.24 -4.95 12.24
CA ALA A 147 1.78 -6.11 11.56
C ALA A 147 0.69 -7.12 11.14
N ALA A 148 -0.25 -7.41 12.05
CA ALA A 148 -1.39 -8.28 11.77
C ALA A 148 -2.29 -7.70 10.67
N GLY A 149 -2.56 -6.39 10.70
CA GLY A 149 -3.32 -5.69 9.67
C GLY A 149 -2.66 -5.77 8.29
N LEU A 150 -1.34 -5.62 8.21
CA LEU A 150 -0.58 -5.77 6.96
C LEU A 150 -0.64 -7.21 6.42
N LEU A 151 -0.48 -8.21 7.28
CA LEU A 151 -0.59 -9.63 6.91
C LEU A 151 -2.01 -9.97 6.44
N TYR A 152 -3.02 -9.50 7.17
CA TYR A 152 -4.42 -9.68 6.81
C TYR A 152 -4.73 -9.03 5.46
N ALA A 153 -4.32 -7.78 5.27
CA ALA A 153 -4.46 -7.07 4.00
C ALA A 153 -3.80 -7.86 2.86
N ARG A 154 -2.60 -8.43 3.09
CA ARG A 154 -1.86 -9.19 2.10
C ARG A 154 -2.56 -10.47 1.65
N TRP A 155 -3.36 -11.06 2.52
CA TRP A 155 -4.18 -12.24 2.25
C TRP A 155 -5.55 -11.88 1.64
N TYR A 156 -6.18 -10.83 2.16
CA TYR A 156 -7.52 -10.39 1.77
C TYR A 156 -7.57 -9.73 0.39
N TRP A 157 -6.68 -8.76 0.12
CA TRP A 157 -6.66 -8.01 -1.13
C TRP A 157 -6.54 -8.84 -2.40
N PRO A 158 -5.59 -9.80 -2.53
CA PRO A 158 -5.50 -10.59 -3.77
C PRO A 158 -6.76 -11.42 -4.02
N ARG A 159 -7.43 -11.91 -2.98
CA ARG A 159 -8.69 -12.66 -3.12
C ARG A 159 -9.82 -11.75 -3.56
N ARG A 160 -9.93 -10.57 -2.96
CA ARG A 160 -10.91 -9.56 -3.37
C ARG A 160 -10.70 -9.10 -4.81
N LEU A 161 -9.45 -8.83 -5.21
CA LEU A 161 -9.11 -8.41 -6.58
C LEU A 161 -9.42 -9.49 -7.61
N ARG A 162 -9.11 -10.76 -7.33
CA ARG A 162 -9.48 -11.87 -8.24
C ARG A 162 -10.99 -11.99 -8.45
N ARG A 163 -11.77 -11.92 -7.37
CA ARG A 163 -13.24 -11.88 -7.46
C ARG A 163 -13.72 -10.71 -8.30
N ARG A 164 -13.07 -9.54 -8.13
CA ARG A 164 -13.45 -8.35 -8.87
C ARG A 164 -13.12 -8.45 -10.36
N ILE A 165 -11.97 -9.02 -10.72
CA ILE A 165 -11.60 -9.28 -12.10
C ILE A 165 -12.61 -10.24 -12.75
N ALA A 166 -13.01 -11.31 -12.06
CA ALA A 166 -14.04 -12.24 -12.55
C ALA A 166 -15.37 -11.51 -12.85
N LEU A 167 -15.88 -10.71 -11.90
CA LEU A 167 -17.11 -9.92 -12.11
C LEU A 167 -17.01 -8.94 -13.28
N LEU A 168 -15.87 -8.27 -13.44
CA LEU A 168 -15.65 -7.33 -14.55
C LEU A 168 -15.55 -8.03 -15.90
N THR A 169 -15.12 -9.29 -15.91
CA THR A 169 -15.00 -10.12 -17.12
C THR A 169 -16.36 -10.70 -17.52
N GLU A 170 -17.12 -11.22 -16.55
CA GLU A 170 -18.46 -11.79 -16.75
C GLU A 170 -19.51 -10.76 -17.15
N ALA A 171 -19.37 -9.50 -16.72
CA ALA A 171 -20.29 -8.44 -17.10
C ALA A 171 -20.27 -8.10 -18.60
N THR A 172 -19.30 -8.62 -19.38
CA THR A 172 -19.23 -8.48 -20.84
C THR A 172 -20.58 -8.90 -21.42
N PRO A 173 -21.34 -7.99 -22.05
CA PRO A 173 -22.66 -8.33 -22.54
C PRO A 173 -22.48 -9.44 -23.56
N GLU A 174 -23.16 -10.57 -23.35
CA GLU A 174 -23.42 -11.50 -24.44
C GLU A 174 -23.90 -10.66 -25.62
N THR A 175 -23.16 -10.76 -26.71
CA THR A 175 -23.45 -10.18 -28.01
C THR A 175 -24.95 -10.09 -28.23
N ARG A 176 -25.46 -8.86 -28.36
CA ARG A 176 -26.75 -8.61 -29.00
C ARG A 176 -26.66 -9.18 -30.41
N GLU A 177 -27.13 -10.41 -30.59
CA GLU A 177 -27.57 -10.93 -31.88
C GLU A 177 -28.94 -10.32 -32.25
#